data_AF-A0A6G3U802-F1
#
_entry.id   AF-A0A6G3U802-F1
#
_cell.length_a   1.000
_cell.length_b   1.000
_cell.length_c   1.000
_cell.angle_alpha   90.00
_cell.angle_beta   90.00
_cell.angle_gamma   90.00
#
_symmetry.space_group_name_H-M   'P 1'
#
loop_
_entity.id
_entity.type
_entity.pdbx_description
1 polymer ?
#
loop_
_entity_poly.entity_id
_entity_poly.type
_entity_poly.pdbx_seq_one_letter_code
_entity_poly.pdbx_strand_id
1 'polypeptide(L)'
;MKSNALRPTFLLVSGLTLLLLAVAGCSNPASYKIPDTICGRDIDPSALEPLLPSGQHFEAVHETDDYESECAISVDKSEVLLIQEFRDQNKSDIRSTRMDNPKPSDVGEEAMTSDNWLISMNSCPRRGKYYFLDVIITANGVTEAKPKELEEFARTYLPEGLKKMGCTS
;
A
#
# COMPACT_ATOMS: atom_id res chain seq x y z
N MET A 1 17.11 73.94 -26.89
CA MET A 1 16.36 74.60 -25.79
C MET A 1 14.88 74.40 -26.04
N LYS A 2 14.18 73.98 -24.96
CA LYS A 2 12.72 73.98 -24.70
C LYS A 2 11.82 72.96 -25.42
N SER A 3 11.34 72.07 -24.55
CA SER A 3 10.30 71.05 -24.61
C SER A 3 8.87 71.61 -24.59
N ASN A 4 7.90 70.78 -25.02
CA ASN A 4 6.66 70.35 -24.32
C ASN A 4 5.75 69.65 -25.36
N ALA A 5 5.54 68.33 -25.32
CA ALA A 5 4.70 67.52 -24.42
C ALA A 5 3.18 67.74 -24.59
N LEU A 6 2.46 66.73 -25.10
CA LEU A 6 1.20 66.21 -24.51
C LEU A 6 0.76 64.89 -25.20
N ARG A 7 0.49 63.88 -24.36
CA ARG A 7 -0.06 62.52 -24.63
C ARG A 7 -1.60 62.58 -24.79
N PRO A 8 -2.28 61.59 -25.43
CA PRO A 8 -2.72 60.33 -24.76
C PRO A 8 -2.63 59.07 -25.67
N THR A 9 -2.11 57.95 -25.16
CA THR A 9 -2.86 56.78 -24.63
C THR A 9 -3.71 56.03 -25.66
N PHE A 10 -3.18 54.94 -26.23
CA PHE A 10 -3.99 53.79 -26.67
C PHE A 10 -3.26 52.49 -26.35
N LEU A 11 -3.97 51.66 -25.60
CA LEU A 11 -3.63 50.31 -25.14
C LEU A 11 -3.52 49.36 -26.33
N LEU A 12 -2.47 48.53 -26.39
CA LEU A 12 -2.54 47.23 -27.05
C LEU A 12 -1.72 46.21 -26.26
N VAL A 13 -2.43 45.56 -25.35
CA VAL A 13 -2.09 44.29 -24.72
C VAL A 13 -2.06 43.22 -25.82
N SER A 14 -0.97 42.47 -25.94
CA SER A 14 -1.01 41.18 -26.64
C SER A 14 -0.15 40.19 -25.87
N GLY A 15 -0.83 39.40 -25.04
CA GLY A 15 -0.24 38.36 -24.22
C GLY A 15 0.13 37.15 -25.07
N LEU A 16 1.36 36.68 -24.92
CA LEU A 16 1.79 35.40 -25.45
C LEU A 16 1.61 34.35 -24.35
N THR A 17 0.42 33.75 -24.32
CA THR A 17 0.05 32.68 -23.41
C THR A 17 0.85 31.43 -23.79
N LEU A 18 1.89 31.10 -23.04
CA LEU A 18 2.58 29.81 -23.16
C LEU A 18 1.64 28.69 -22.70
N LEU A 19 1.23 27.84 -23.65
CA LEU A 19 0.53 26.58 -23.39
C LEU A 19 1.39 25.70 -22.48
N LEU A 20 0.97 25.53 -21.23
CA LEU A 20 1.38 24.38 -20.43
C LEU A 20 0.62 23.17 -20.95
N LEU A 21 1.31 22.33 -21.74
CA LEU A 21 0.91 20.95 -21.97
C LEU A 21 1.14 20.17 -20.67
N ALA A 22 0.15 20.19 -19.79
CA ALA A 22 0.09 19.25 -18.68
C ALA A 22 -0.11 17.84 -19.28
N VAL A 23 0.95 17.04 -19.27
CA VAL A 23 0.87 15.61 -19.53
C VAL A 23 0.15 15.01 -18.32
N ALA A 24 -1.18 15.00 -18.35
CA ALA A 24 -1.94 14.13 -17.47
C ALA A 24 -1.62 12.70 -17.93
N GLY A 25 -0.67 12.05 -17.26
CA GLY A 25 -0.50 10.61 -17.35
C GLY A 25 -1.79 9.98 -16.86
N CYS A 26 -2.69 9.64 -17.79
CA CYS A 26 -3.93 8.95 -17.49
C CYS A 26 -3.59 7.53 -17.03
N SER A 27 -3.32 7.36 -15.75
CA SER A 27 -3.69 6.11 -15.09
C SER A 27 -5.22 6.05 -15.18
N ASN A 28 -5.77 5.05 -15.88
CA ASN A 28 -7.20 4.80 -15.79
C ASN A 28 -7.50 4.49 -14.32
N PRO A 29 -8.39 5.23 -13.64
CA PRO A 29 -8.73 4.95 -12.26
C PRO A 29 -9.28 3.52 -12.15
N ALA A 30 -9.00 2.85 -11.03
CA ALA A 30 -9.64 1.59 -10.71
C ALA A 30 -11.17 1.78 -10.75
N SER A 31 -11.88 0.89 -11.44
CA SER A 31 -13.34 0.96 -11.55
C SER A 31 -14.06 0.06 -10.55
N TYR A 32 -13.31 -0.76 -9.82
CA TYR A 32 -13.80 -1.58 -8.71
C TYR A 32 -13.79 -0.80 -7.40
N LYS A 33 -14.66 -1.21 -6.46
CA LYS A 33 -14.66 -0.70 -5.09
C LYS A 33 -13.89 -1.67 -4.18
N ILE A 34 -12.94 -1.15 -3.42
CA ILE A 34 -12.30 -1.89 -2.32
C ILE A 34 -13.27 -1.92 -1.13
N PRO A 35 -13.62 -3.10 -0.59
CA PRO A 35 -14.51 -3.20 0.57
C PRO A 35 -13.78 -2.77 1.85
N ASP A 36 -14.54 -2.33 2.85
CA ASP A 36 -13.99 -1.94 4.17
C ASP A 36 -13.59 -3.17 5.02
N THR A 37 -13.94 -4.38 4.56
CA THR A 37 -13.58 -5.66 5.18
C THR A 37 -13.08 -6.63 4.11
N ILE A 38 -11.92 -7.24 4.33
CA ILE A 38 -11.38 -8.33 3.50
C ILE A 38 -10.95 -9.50 4.39
N CYS A 39 -11.21 -10.74 3.96
CA CYS A 39 -10.77 -11.95 4.67
C CYS A 39 -11.10 -11.96 6.19
N GLY A 40 -12.23 -11.34 6.57
CA GLY A 40 -12.67 -11.23 7.97
C GLY A 40 -12.01 -10.12 8.81
N ARG A 41 -11.24 -9.23 8.19
CA ARG A 41 -10.52 -8.10 8.81
C ARG A 41 -11.09 -6.80 8.32
N ASP A 42 -11.33 -5.87 9.24
CA ASP A 42 -11.61 -4.50 8.87
C ASP A 42 -10.31 -3.85 8.39
N ILE A 43 -10.37 -3.11 7.29
CA ILE A 43 -9.21 -2.47 6.65
C ILE A 43 -9.49 -1.00 6.33
N ASP A 44 -8.41 -0.25 6.07
CA ASP A 44 -8.49 1.07 5.44
C ASP A 44 -8.39 0.89 3.91
N PRO A 45 -9.48 1.11 3.14
CA PRO A 45 -9.44 0.98 1.69
C PRO A 45 -8.44 1.93 1.03
N SER A 46 -8.23 3.13 1.59
CA SER A 46 -7.32 4.13 1.04
C SER A 46 -5.86 3.77 1.26
N ALA A 47 -5.55 2.97 2.29
CA ALA A 47 -4.20 2.43 2.48
C ALA A 47 -3.92 1.22 1.57
N LEU A 48 -4.96 0.45 1.21
CA LEU A 48 -4.82 -0.69 0.30
C LEU A 48 -4.77 -0.27 -1.18
N GLU A 49 -5.53 0.75 -1.57
CA GLU A 49 -5.66 1.21 -2.97
C GLU A 49 -4.33 1.40 -3.70
N PRO A 50 -3.29 2.04 -3.11
CA PRO A 50 -2.01 2.27 -3.80
C PRO A 50 -1.21 0.99 -4.13
N LEU A 51 -1.55 -0.14 -3.48
CA LEU A 51 -0.93 -1.45 -3.69
C LEU A 51 -1.60 -2.24 -4.82
N LEU A 52 -2.77 -1.80 -5.29
CA LEU A 52 -3.55 -2.53 -6.29
C LEU A 52 -3.44 -1.87 -7.67
N PRO A 53 -3.36 -2.66 -8.76
CA PRO A 53 -3.40 -2.11 -10.10
C PRO A 53 -4.82 -1.67 -10.48
N SER A 54 -4.93 -0.82 -11.51
CA SER A 54 -6.21 -0.52 -12.13
C SER A 54 -6.89 -1.79 -12.68
N GLY A 55 -8.23 -1.82 -12.69
CA GLY A 55 -9.00 -2.95 -13.19
C GLY A 55 -10.51 -2.76 -13.04
N GLN A 56 -11.27 -3.84 -13.25
CA GLN A 56 -12.75 -3.84 -13.20
C GLN A 56 -13.33 -4.69 -12.07
N HIS A 57 -12.64 -5.75 -11.66
CA HIS A 57 -13.14 -6.71 -10.69
C HIS A 57 -12.14 -6.92 -9.57
N PHE A 58 -12.60 -6.73 -8.33
CA PHE A 58 -11.87 -7.02 -7.11
C PHE A 58 -12.42 -8.32 -6.49
N GLU A 59 -11.52 -9.19 -6.05
CA GLU A 59 -11.84 -10.41 -5.32
C GLU A 59 -10.82 -10.62 -4.19
N ALA A 60 -11.29 -11.12 -3.05
CA ALA A 60 -10.43 -11.54 -1.95
C ALA A 60 -10.85 -12.93 -1.50
N VAL A 61 -9.90 -13.87 -1.50
CA VAL A 61 -10.09 -15.25 -1.07
C VAL A 61 -9.36 -15.45 0.25
N HIS A 62 -10.06 -16.05 1.21
CA HIS A 62 -9.54 -16.26 2.56
C HIS A 62 -9.36 -17.74 2.84
N GLU A 63 -8.14 -18.13 3.15
CA GLU A 63 -7.82 -19.44 3.70
C GLU A 63 -7.30 -19.25 5.13
N THR A 64 -7.76 -20.07 6.07
CA THR A 64 -7.36 -19.92 7.47
C THR A 64 -7.47 -21.23 8.23
N ASP A 65 -6.55 -21.39 9.18
CA ASP A 65 -6.60 -22.43 10.19
C ASP A 65 -6.31 -21.85 11.59
N ASP A 66 -6.00 -22.72 12.55
CA ASP A 66 -5.74 -22.33 13.93
C ASP A 66 -4.43 -21.54 14.13
N TYR A 67 -3.55 -21.42 13.15
CA TYR A 67 -2.24 -20.78 13.31
C TYR A 67 -1.92 -19.80 12.20
N GLU A 68 -2.57 -19.96 11.05
CA GLU A 68 -2.32 -19.23 9.82
C GLU A 68 -3.61 -18.62 9.25
N SER A 69 -3.45 -17.47 8.62
CA SER A 69 -4.49 -16.83 7.82
C SER A 69 -3.84 -16.23 6.58
N GLU A 70 -4.35 -16.63 5.42
CA GLU A 70 -3.91 -16.17 4.12
C GLU A 70 -5.06 -15.46 3.40
N CYS A 71 -4.79 -14.25 2.92
CA CYS A 71 -5.73 -13.45 2.15
C CYS A 71 -5.12 -13.14 0.78
N ALA A 72 -5.60 -13.85 -0.25
CA ALA A 72 -5.20 -13.62 -1.62
C ALA A 72 -6.16 -12.63 -2.28
N ILE A 73 -5.63 -11.50 -2.73
CA ILE A 73 -6.39 -10.45 -3.40
C ILE A 73 -6.10 -10.49 -4.90
N SER A 74 -7.17 -10.55 -5.68
CA SER A 74 -7.11 -10.56 -7.14
C SER A 74 -7.79 -9.34 -7.76
N VAL A 75 -7.17 -8.80 -8.80
CA VAL A 75 -7.78 -7.82 -9.71
C VAL A 75 -7.88 -8.44 -11.09
N ASP A 76 -9.08 -8.43 -11.66
CA ASP A 76 -9.38 -9.04 -12.97
C ASP A 76 -8.85 -10.49 -13.09
N LYS A 77 -9.01 -11.27 -12.01
CA LYS A 77 -8.59 -12.69 -11.86
C LYS A 77 -7.07 -12.93 -11.80
N SER A 78 -6.28 -11.87 -11.70
CA SER A 78 -4.85 -11.98 -11.41
C SER A 78 -4.64 -11.71 -9.92
N GLU A 79 -4.05 -12.65 -9.19
CA GLU A 79 -3.62 -12.43 -7.81
C GLU A 79 -2.51 -11.38 -7.79
N VAL A 80 -2.71 -10.27 -7.09
CA VAL A 80 -1.85 -9.09 -7.09
C VAL A 80 -1.25 -8.78 -5.72
N LEU A 81 -1.92 -9.19 -4.64
CA LEU A 81 -1.47 -8.98 -3.27
C LEU A 81 -1.79 -10.21 -2.43
N LEU A 82 -0.84 -10.63 -1.62
CA LEU A 82 -0.99 -11.70 -0.64
C LEU A 82 -0.71 -11.14 0.75
N ILE A 83 -1.64 -11.37 1.68
CA ILE A 83 -1.46 -11.04 3.10
C ILE A 83 -1.43 -12.36 3.87
N GLN A 84 -0.31 -12.67 4.52
CA GLN A 84 -0.18 -13.87 5.34
C GLN A 84 0.06 -13.49 6.78
N GLU A 85 -0.58 -14.22 7.67
CA GLU A 85 -0.49 -14.01 9.10
C GLU A 85 -0.22 -15.33 9.80
N PHE A 86 0.78 -15.34 10.66
CA PHE A 86 1.15 -16.53 11.41
C PHE A 86 1.19 -16.17 12.88
N ARG A 87 0.59 -17.00 13.73
CA ARG A 87 0.80 -16.93 15.19
C ARG A 87 1.62 -18.11 15.67
N ASP A 88 2.07 -18.02 16.91
CA ASP A 88 2.87 -19.06 17.57
C ASP A 88 4.21 -19.36 16.86
N GLN A 89 4.80 -18.34 16.22
CA GLN A 89 6.08 -18.45 15.50
C GLN A 89 7.28 -18.18 16.40
N ASN A 90 8.42 -18.81 16.12
CA ASN A 90 9.70 -18.45 16.73
C ASN A 90 10.34 -17.31 15.95
N LYS A 91 11.17 -16.49 16.61
CA LYS A 91 11.93 -15.42 15.93
C LYS A 91 12.78 -15.93 14.74
N SER A 92 13.28 -17.16 14.81
CA SER A 92 14.04 -17.80 13.72
C SER A 92 13.23 -18.07 12.46
N ASP A 93 11.89 -18.04 12.55
CA ASP A 93 11.01 -18.40 11.44
C ASP A 93 10.82 -17.21 10.46
N ILE A 94 11.37 -16.03 10.80
CA ILE A 94 11.26 -14.81 9.99
C ILE A 94 11.90 -15.03 8.61
N ARG A 95 11.16 -14.74 7.54
CA ARG A 95 11.52 -15.11 6.16
C ARG A 95 12.18 -13.97 5.36
N SER A 96 12.74 -12.98 6.04
CA SER A 96 13.34 -11.78 5.43
C SER A 96 14.52 -12.07 4.49
N THR A 97 15.16 -13.24 4.61
CA THR A 97 16.23 -13.69 3.69
C THR A 97 15.76 -13.94 2.26
N ARG A 98 14.44 -14.02 2.04
CA ARG A 98 13.83 -14.16 0.71
C ARG A 98 13.49 -12.81 0.06
N MET A 99 13.69 -11.70 0.77
CA MET A 99 13.43 -10.36 0.27
C MET A 99 14.63 -9.85 -0.53
N ASP A 100 14.35 -9.15 -1.62
CA ASP A 100 15.38 -8.43 -2.37
C ASP A 100 15.68 -7.08 -1.70
N ASN A 101 16.95 -6.85 -1.35
CA ASN A 101 17.44 -5.61 -0.73
C ASN A 101 16.61 -5.10 0.47
N PRO A 102 16.34 -5.94 1.50
CA PRO A 102 15.49 -5.56 2.61
C PRO A 102 16.10 -4.41 3.42
N LYS A 103 15.23 -3.55 3.93
CA LYS A 103 15.58 -2.43 4.81
C LYS A 103 14.73 -2.50 6.08
N PRO A 104 15.28 -2.07 7.23
CA PRO A 104 14.49 -1.94 8.46
C PRO A 104 13.28 -1.03 8.25
N SER A 105 12.17 -1.39 8.87
CA SER A 105 10.93 -0.62 8.92
C SER A 105 10.48 -0.42 10.37
N ASP A 106 9.70 0.63 10.62
CA ASP A 106 9.14 0.95 11.94
C ASP A 106 7.69 0.45 12.13
N VAL A 107 7.21 -0.44 11.24
CA VAL A 107 5.88 -1.04 11.34
C VAL A 107 5.88 -2.19 12.35
N GLY A 108 5.27 -1.97 13.52
CA GLY A 108 5.21 -2.98 14.59
C GLY A 108 6.47 -2.98 15.45
N GLU A 109 6.84 -4.13 16.01
CA GLU A 109 8.00 -4.26 16.92
C GLU A 109 9.33 -4.47 16.17
N GLU A 110 9.37 -5.40 15.22
CA GLU A 110 10.54 -5.66 14.36
C GLU A 110 10.09 -5.96 12.94
N ALA A 111 10.43 -5.08 11.99
CA ALA A 111 9.98 -5.22 10.61
C ALA A 111 11.07 -4.93 9.59
N MET A 112 10.89 -5.51 8.41
CA MET A 112 11.68 -5.26 7.21
C MET A 112 10.73 -4.97 6.05
N THR A 113 11.13 -4.08 5.16
CA THR A 113 10.44 -3.77 3.91
C THR A 113 11.40 -3.86 2.73
N SER A 114 10.87 -4.24 1.56
CA SER A 114 11.54 -4.20 0.26
C SER A 114 10.61 -3.55 -0.77
N ASP A 115 10.98 -3.61 -2.04
CA ASP A 115 10.21 -3.02 -3.13
C ASP A 115 8.79 -3.61 -3.26
N ASN A 116 8.56 -4.86 -2.84
CA ASN A 116 7.30 -5.56 -3.02
C ASN A 116 6.88 -6.45 -1.84
N TRP A 117 7.59 -6.42 -0.71
CA TRP A 117 7.27 -7.24 0.45
C TRP A 117 7.56 -6.48 1.75
N LEU A 118 6.63 -6.53 2.69
CA LEU A 118 6.86 -6.17 4.08
C LEU A 118 6.63 -7.37 5.00
N ILE A 119 7.54 -7.59 5.93
CA ILE A 119 7.39 -8.54 7.04
C ILE A 119 7.46 -7.80 8.38
N SER A 120 6.49 -8.03 9.26
CA SER A 120 6.45 -7.45 10.61
C SER A 120 6.26 -8.55 11.66
N MET A 121 7.21 -8.65 12.57
CA MET A 121 7.16 -9.53 13.74
C MET A 121 6.73 -8.73 14.96
N ASN A 122 5.76 -9.28 15.69
CA ASN A 122 5.16 -8.66 16.87
C ASN A 122 4.95 -9.69 17.97
N SER A 123 5.00 -9.26 19.23
CA SER A 123 4.74 -10.13 20.36
C SER A 123 3.27 -10.59 20.39
N CYS A 124 3.03 -11.88 20.67
CA CYS A 124 1.70 -12.47 20.82
C CYS A 124 1.54 -13.11 22.22
N PRO A 125 1.38 -12.29 23.28
CA PRO A 125 1.57 -12.72 24.67
C PRO A 125 0.58 -13.81 25.13
N ARG A 126 -0.65 -13.85 24.61
CA ARG A 126 -1.63 -14.91 24.93
C ARG A 126 -1.20 -16.30 24.45
N ARG A 127 -0.29 -16.37 23.48
CA ARG A 127 0.20 -17.60 22.87
C ARG A 127 1.69 -17.84 23.13
N GLY A 128 2.36 -16.94 23.83
CA GLY A 128 3.73 -17.14 24.34
C GLY A 128 4.85 -17.04 23.30
N LYS A 129 4.55 -16.71 22.03
CA LYS A 129 5.54 -16.49 20.99
C LYS A 129 5.21 -15.26 20.12
N TYR A 130 5.61 -15.26 18.86
CA TYR A 130 5.44 -14.13 17.94
C TYR A 130 4.26 -14.33 16.98
N TYR A 131 3.71 -13.19 16.56
CA TYR A 131 2.84 -13.04 15.40
C TYR A 131 3.65 -12.42 14.26
N PHE A 132 3.57 -12.99 13.06
CA PHE A 132 4.16 -12.43 11.85
C PHE A 132 3.06 -11.97 10.90
N LEU A 133 3.27 -10.81 10.30
CA LEU A 133 2.50 -10.29 9.17
C LEU A 133 3.42 -10.19 7.97
N ASP A 134 3.08 -10.89 6.89
CA ASP A 134 3.66 -10.76 5.57
C ASP A 134 2.66 -10.05 4.64
N VAL A 135 3.08 -8.98 3.97
CA VAL A 135 2.32 -8.32 2.91
C VAL A 135 3.17 -8.33 1.65
N ILE A 136 2.72 -9.04 0.62
CA ILE A 136 3.50 -9.34 -0.58
C ILE A 136 2.73 -8.87 -1.81
N ILE A 137 3.28 -7.91 -2.56
CA ILE A 137 2.83 -7.63 -3.92
C ILE A 137 3.41 -8.73 -4.82
N THR A 138 2.53 -9.50 -5.44
CA THR A 138 2.91 -10.64 -6.29
C THR A 138 3.48 -10.15 -7.62
N ALA A 139 4.09 -11.06 -8.39
CA ALA A 139 4.63 -10.72 -9.72
C ALA A 139 3.60 -10.09 -10.67
N ASN A 140 2.30 -10.39 -10.51
CA ASN A 140 1.25 -9.78 -11.34
C ASN A 140 0.79 -8.41 -10.81
N GLY A 141 1.08 -8.09 -9.54
CA GLY A 141 0.77 -6.79 -8.92
C GLY A 141 1.92 -5.77 -9.02
N VAL A 142 3.16 -6.23 -9.20
CA VAL A 142 4.33 -5.33 -9.28
C VAL A 142 4.30 -4.54 -10.58
N THR A 143 3.99 -3.26 -10.48
CA THR A 143 4.16 -2.27 -11.56
C THR A 143 5.38 -1.38 -11.34
N GLU A 144 5.73 -1.16 -10.07
CA GLU A 144 6.87 -0.38 -9.58
C GLU A 144 7.16 -0.77 -8.12
N ALA A 145 8.28 -0.31 -7.56
CA ALA A 145 8.60 -0.49 -6.15
C ALA A 145 7.67 0.34 -5.26
N LYS A 146 7.06 -0.27 -4.24
CA LYS A 146 6.07 0.32 -3.34
C LYS A 146 6.37 0.13 -1.84
N PRO A 147 7.62 0.36 -1.37
CA PRO A 147 7.98 0.09 0.03
C PRO A 147 7.19 0.95 1.03
N LYS A 148 6.83 2.19 0.68
CA LYS A 148 6.12 3.11 1.59
C LYS A 148 4.64 2.77 1.69
N GLU A 149 4.02 2.42 0.58
CA GLU A 149 2.63 2.01 0.49
C GLU A 149 2.42 0.70 1.26
N LEU A 150 3.40 -0.23 1.19
CA LEU A 150 3.42 -1.44 2.00
C LEU A 150 3.46 -1.12 3.50
N GLU A 151 4.32 -0.19 3.90
CA GLU A 151 4.41 0.26 5.30
C GLU A 151 3.11 0.93 5.78
N GLU A 152 2.51 1.78 4.95
CA GLU A 152 1.26 2.46 5.25
C GLU A 152 0.11 1.47 5.43
N PHE A 153 -0.07 0.55 4.47
CA PHE A 153 -1.08 -0.50 4.58
C PHE A 153 -0.85 -1.38 5.80
N ALA A 154 0.38 -1.90 5.99
CA ALA A 154 0.67 -2.78 7.12
C ALA A 154 0.44 -2.09 8.47
N ARG A 155 0.72 -0.79 8.59
CA ARG A 155 0.46 -0.02 9.82
C ARG A 155 -1.02 0.06 10.17
N THR A 156 -1.88 0.20 9.16
CA THR A 156 -3.35 0.25 9.37
C THR A 156 -3.94 -1.14 9.59
N TYR A 157 -3.39 -2.17 8.94
CA TYR A 157 -3.88 -3.55 9.02
C TYR A 157 -3.49 -4.25 10.32
N LEU A 158 -2.25 -4.04 10.79
CA LEU A 158 -1.63 -4.80 11.88
C LEU A 158 -2.48 -4.90 13.17
N PRO A 159 -3.14 -3.83 13.66
CA PRO A 159 -3.97 -3.91 14.87
C PRO A 159 -5.14 -4.90 14.74
N GLU A 160 -5.83 -4.91 13.60
CA GLU A 160 -6.92 -5.87 13.35
C GLU A 160 -6.36 -7.29 13.13
N GLY A 161 -5.21 -7.41 12.48
CA GLY A 161 -4.48 -8.69 12.35
C GLY A 161 -4.20 -9.36 13.69
N LEU A 162 -3.53 -8.62 14.59
CA LEU A 162 -3.23 -9.08 15.94
C LEU A 162 -4.48 -9.48 16.73
N LYS A 163 -5.57 -8.72 16.60
CA LYS A 163 -6.84 -9.00 17.27
C LYS A 163 -7.50 -10.27 16.75
N LYS A 164 -7.61 -10.43 15.42
CA LYS A 164 -8.24 -11.61 14.80
C LYS A 164 -7.43 -12.88 15.05
N MET A 165 -6.11 -12.76 15.12
CA MET A 165 -5.22 -13.87 15.48
C MET A 165 -5.17 -14.15 17.00
N GLY A 166 -5.88 -13.37 17.83
CA GLY A 166 -6.00 -13.59 19.28
C GLY A 166 -4.76 -13.21 20.08
N CYS A 167 -3.94 -12.30 19.56
CA CYS A 167 -2.74 -11.78 20.22
C CYS A 167 -3.04 -10.60 21.15
N THR A 168 -4.17 -9.91 20.97
CA THR A 168 -4.63 -8.83 21.85
C THR A 168 -5.79 -9.28 22.75
N SER A 169 -5.96 -8.58 23.87
CA SER A 169 -6.84 -8.93 24.98
C SER A 169 -8.29 -8.56 24.75
#